data_AF-A0A930YXA3-F1
#
_entry.id   AF-A0A930YXA3-F1
#
_cell.length_a   1.000
_cell.length_b   1.000
_cell.length_c   1.000
_cell.angle_alpha   90.00
_cell.angle_beta   90.00
_cell.angle_gamma   90.00
#
_symmetry.space_group_name_H-M   'P 1'
#
loop_
_entity.id
_entity.type
_entity.pdbx_description
1 polymer ?
#
loop_
_entity_poly.entity_id
_entity_poly.type
_entity_poly.pdbx_seq_one_letter_code
_entity_poly.pdbx_strand_id
1 'polypeptide(L)'
;MAKQKAGRLEKKRRAAAHPDRPGERCAAPAATYAPAIDHARCEGKRDCIDVCPNDVFEVRRIDEADYDALGRMARLKVRAHGMLSAYTPNADDCRACGLCVVACPEQAIVLTRLR
;
A
#
# COMPACT_ATOMS: atom_id res chain seq x y z
N MET A 1 1.61 -4.35 -23.53
CA MET A 1 0.89 -3.33 -22.74
C MET A 1 -0.54 -3.73 -22.37
N ALA A 2 -1.38 -4.19 -23.31
CA ALA A 2 -2.78 -4.55 -23.02
C ALA A 2 -2.98 -5.63 -21.92
N LYS A 3 -2.15 -6.68 -21.89
CA LYS A 3 -2.23 -7.76 -20.88
C LYS A 3 -1.98 -7.26 -19.44
N GLN A 4 -1.04 -6.33 -19.26
CA GLN A 4 -0.74 -5.74 -17.95
C GLN A 4 -1.88 -4.84 -17.46
N LYS A 5 -2.48 -4.05 -18.36
CA LYS A 5 -3.66 -3.22 -18.06
C LYS A 5 -4.86 -4.08 -17.62
N ALA A 6 -5.10 -5.21 -18.29
CA ALA A 6 -6.17 -6.14 -17.94
C ALA A 6 -5.95 -6.74 -16.53
N GLY A 7 -4.72 -7.19 -16.22
CA GLY A 7 -4.38 -7.71 -14.90
C GLY A 7 -4.55 -6.68 -13.77
N ARG A 8 -4.15 -5.41 -14.01
CA ARG A 8 -4.36 -4.33 -13.03
C ARG A 8 -5.84 -4.07 -12.76
N LEU A 9 -6.67 -4.08 -13.80
CA LEU A 9 -8.11 -3.88 -13.67
C LEU A 9 -8.76 -5.02 -12.87
N GLU A 10 -8.36 -6.27 -13.10
CA GLU A 10 -8.85 -7.43 -12.35
C GLU A 10 -8.51 -7.34 -10.86
N LYS A 11 -7.24 -7.04 -10.51
CA LYS A 11 -6.83 -6.82 -9.12
C LYS A 11 -7.67 -5.75 -8.44
N LYS A 12 -7.88 -4.61 -9.12
CA LYS A 12 -8.71 -3.51 -8.60
C LYS A 12 -10.17 -3.96 -8.39
N ARG A 13 -10.75 -4.74 -9.32
CA ARG A 13 -12.11 -5.28 -9.18
C ARG A 13 -12.22 -6.24 -8.00
N ARG A 14 -11.26 -7.17 -7.83
CA ARG A 14 -11.23 -8.10 -6.69
C ARG A 14 -11.12 -7.35 -5.36
N ALA A 15 -10.22 -6.38 -5.26
CA ALA A 15 -10.07 -5.55 -4.07
C ALA A 15 -11.35 -4.74 -3.78
N ALA A 16 -12.03 -4.23 -4.83
CA ALA A 16 -13.26 -3.49 -4.67
C ALA A 16 -14.43 -4.33 -4.13
N ALA A 17 -14.46 -5.62 -4.48
CA ALA A 17 -15.46 -6.59 -4.06
C ALA A 17 -15.14 -7.31 -2.74
N HIS A 18 -13.98 -7.06 -2.12
CA HIS A 18 -13.59 -7.72 -0.87
C HIS A 18 -14.59 -7.38 0.26
N PRO A 19 -15.14 -8.38 0.98
CA PRO A 19 -16.16 -8.16 2.01
C PRO A 19 -15.64 -7.26 3.14
N ASP A 20 -14.40 -7.49 3.59
CA ASP A 20 -13.78 -6.74 4.69
C ASP A 20 -13.02 -5.48 4.24
N ARG A 21 -13.37 -4.91 3.08
CA ARG A 21 -12.73 -3.70 2.56
C ARG A 21 -13.00 -2.51 3.51
N PRO A 22 -11.97 -1.93 4.15
CA PRO A 22 -12.15 -0.83 5.10
C PRO A 22 -12.30 0.53 4.40
N GLY A 23 -12.47 1.59 5.20
CA GLY A 23 -12.52 2.96 4.72
C GLY A 23 -13.88 3.38 4.13
N GLU A 24 -13.88 4.49 3.41
CA GLU A 24 -15.10 5.16 2.91
C GLU A 24 -15.30 4.96 1.40
N ARG A 25 -14.77 3.87 0.83
CA ARG A 25 -15.03 3.47 -0.57
C ARG A 25 -14.76 4.59 -1.60
N CYS A 26 -13.70 5.37 -1.40
CA CYS A 26 -13.31 6.55 -2.21
C CYS A 26 -14.13 7.82 -1.98
N ALA A 27 -15.02 7.86 -0.99
CA ALA A 27 -15.89 9.01 -0.73
C ALA A 27 -15.33 9.99 0.32
N ALA A 28 -14.26 9.64 1.03
CA ALA A 28 -13.68 10.55 2.00
C ALA A 28 -13.11 11.80 1.32
N PRO A 29 -13.19 12.98 1.96
CA PRO A 29 -12.42 14.14 1.54
C PRO A 29 -10.92 13.84 1.51
N ALA A 30 -10.19 14.53 0.64
CA ALA A 30 -8.73 14.50 0.62
C ALA A 30 -8.17 14.93 1.99
N ALA A 31 -6.97 14.48 2.33
CA ALA A 31 -6.26 14.76 3.58
C ALA A 31 -7.04 14.42 4.87
N THR A 32 -8.09 13.58 4.81
CA THR A 32 -8.80 13.08 6.01
C THR A 32 -8.18 11.77 6.52
N TYR A 33 -7.55 11.00 5.63
CA TYR A 33 -6.92 9.72 5.95
C TYR A 33 -5.58 9.62 5.24
N ALA A 34 -4.63 8.91 5.84
CA ALA A 34 -3.40 8.47 5.19
C ALA A 34 -3.21 6.96 5.37
N PRO A 35 -2.69 6.23 4.37
CA PRO A 35 -2.23 4.87 4.59
C PRO A 35 -0.96 4.89 5.46
N ALA A 36 -0.92 4.08 6.50
CA ALA A 36 0.29 3.80 7.27
C ALA A 36 0.87 2.44 6.83
N ILE A 37 2.18 2.39 6.67
CA ILE A 37 2.91 1.21 6.17
C ILE A 37 3.71 0.59 7.30
N ASP A 38 3.51 -0.70 7.54
CA ASP A 38 4.41 -1.50 8.36
C ASP A 38 5.58 -1.98 7.49
N HIS A 39 6.73 -1.30 7.59
CA HIS A 39 7.94 -1.63 6.86
C HIS A 39 8.56 -2.98 7.26
N ALA A 40 8.23 -3.51 8.45
CA ALA A 40 8.63 -4.86 8.84
C ALA A 40 7.81 -5.94 8.11
N ARG A 41 6.60 -5.60 7.67
CA ARG A 41 5.71 -6.50 6.89
C ARG A 41 5.86 -6.33 5.38
N CYS A 42 6.06 -5.11 4.89
CA CYS A 42 6.08 -4.82 3.46
C CYS A 42 7.18 -5.58 2.70
N GLU A 43 6.81 -6.20 1.57
CA GLU A 43 7.72 -6.91 0.65
C GLU A 43 7.87 -6.23 -0.73
N GLY A 44 7.37 -5.01 -0.90
CA GLY A 44 7.54 -4.26 -2.15
C GLY A 44 6.85 -4.86 -3.39
N LYS A 45 5.77 -5.64 -3.21
CA LYS A 45 5.05 -6.33 -4.31
C LYS A 45 4.25 -5.43 -5.26
N ARG A 46 4.09 -4.14 -4.91
CA ARG A 46 3.45 -3.09 -5.73
C ARG A 46 1.94 -3.23 -5.95
N ASP A 47 1.25 -4.16 -5.29
CA ASP A 47 -0.21 -4.27 -5.39
C ASP A 47 -0.94 -2.98 -4.95
N CYS A 48 -0.39 -2.24 -3.98
CA CYS A 48 -0.90 -0.93 -3.58
C CYS A 48 -0.91 0.09 -4.73
N ILE A 49 0.11 0.09 -5.59
CA ILE A 49 0.18 0.96 -6.79
C ILE A 49 -0.85 0.49 -7.81
N ASP A 50 -0.95 -0.83 -8.03
CA ASP A 50 -1.87 -1.38 -9.03
C ASP A 50 -3.34 -1.05 -8.73
N VAL A 51 -3.73 -0.99 -7.46
CA VAL A 51 -5.14 -0.77 -7.07
C VAL A 51 -5.48 0.65 -6.66
N CYS A 52 -4.50 1.49 -6.30
CA CYS A 52 -4.79 2.84 -5.83
C CYS A 52 -5.27 3.73 -6.98
N PRO A 53 -6.47 4.33 -6.90
CA PRO A 53 -7.00 5.18 -7.96
C PRO A 53 -6.42 6.59 -8.00
N ASN A 54 -5.67 7.00 -6.97
CA ASN A 54 -5.22 8.38 -6.77
C ASN A 54 -3.70 8.48 -6.65
N ASP A 55 -2.96 7.47 -7.11
CA ASP A 55 -1.49 7.50 -7.16
C ASP A 55 -0.80 7.89 -5.82
N VAL A 56 -1.40 7.46 -4.71
CA VAL A 56 -0.91 7.73 -3.34
C VAL A 56 0.45 7.08 -3.06
N PHE A 57 0.72 5.93 -3.69
CA PHE A 57 1.82 5.05 -3.32
C PHE A 57 2.99 5.12 -4.30
N GLU A 58 4.17 5.00 -3.74
CA GLU A 58 5.40 4.67 -4.45
C GLU A 58 6.03 3.43 -3.81
N VAL A 59 6.65 2.55 -4.63
CA VAL A 59 7.46 1.44 -4.13
C VAL A 59 8.87 1.64 -4.61
N ARG A 60 9.76 1.92 -3.65
CA ARG A 60 11.16 2.28 -3.85
C ARG A 60 12.03 1.53 -2.87
N ARG A 61 13.35 1.74 -2.91
CA ARG A 61 14.25 1.19 -1.90
C ARG A 61 13.86 1.74 -0.53
N ILE A 62 13.88 0.86 0.48
CA ILE A 62 13.65 1.25 1.87
C ILE A 62 14.69 2.29 2.30
N ASP A 63 14.24 3.31 3.02
CA ASP A 63 15.13 4.32 3.59
C ASP A 63 15.99 3.72 4.71
N GLU A 64 17.18 4.30 4.89
CA GLU A 64 18.12 3.84 5.92
C GLU A 64 17.51 3.93 7.32
N ALA A 65 16.82 5.03 7.64
CA ALA A 65 16.19 5.22 8.94
C ALA A 65 15.10 4.16 9.23
N ASP A 66 14.24 3.86 8.25
CA ASP A 66 13.21 2.83 8.41
C ASP A 66 13.82 1.44 8.51
N TYR A 67 14.85 1.16 7.71
CA TYR A 67 15.59 -0.09 7.76
C TYR A 67 16.28 -0.31 9.10
N ASP A 68 16.86 0.74 9.67
CA ASP A 68 17.54 0.68 10.96
C ASP A 68 16.56 0.53 12.13
N ALA A 69 15.33 1.02 12.00
CA ALA A 69 14.28 0.75 12.96
C ALA A 69 13.79 -0.72 12.96
N LEU A 70 14.12 -1.51 11.94
CA LEU A 70 13.69 -2.91 11.84
C LEU A 70 14.46 -3.84 12.78
N GLY A 71 13.75 -4.80 13.36
CA GLY A 71 14.34 -5.96 14.05
C GLY A 71 15.07 -6.91 13.09
N ARG A 72 15.97 -7.76 13.63
CA ARG A 72 16.85 -8.66 12.84
C ARG A 72 16.12 -9.52 11.80
N MET A 73 14.97 -10.10 12.17
CA MET A 73 14.17 -10.94 11.27
C MET A 73 13.56 -10.13 10.12
N ALA A 74 13.01 -8.95 10.41
CA ALA A 74 12.44 -8.07 9.40
C ALA A 74 13.53 -7.57 8.43
N ARG A 75 14.73 -7.23 8.93
CA ARG A 75 15.88 -6.87 8.10
C ARG A 75 16.27 -7.99 7.12
N LEU A 76 16.28 -9.24 7.56
CA LEU A 76 16.56 -10.41 6.70
C LEU A 76 15.49 -10.55 5.62
N LYS A 77 14.21 -10.42 5.99
CA LYS A 77 13.10 -10.49 5.05
C LYS A 77 13.20 -9.39 3.99
N VAL A 78 13.34 -8.12 4.40
CA VAL A 78 13.45 -7.00 3.45
C VAL A 78 14.62 -7.20 2.48
N ARG A 79 15.77 -7.73 2.95
CA ARG A 79 16.89 -8.11 2.07
C ARG A 79 16.51 -9.20 1.06
N ALA A 80 15.85 -10.27 1.50
CA ALA A 80 15.40 -11.35 0.64
C ALA A 80 14.36 -10.89 -0.41
N HIS A 81 13.60 -9.85 -0.11
CA HIS A 81 12.56 -9.28 -0.98
C HIS A 81 13.00 -7.99 -1.71
N GLY A 82 14.32 -7.85 -1.97
CA GLY A 82 14.85 -6.84 -2.89
C GLY A 82 15.02 -5.45 -2.30
N MET A 83 14.98 -5.31 -0.97
CA MET A 83 15.15 -4.03 -0.26
C MET A 83 14.12 -2.96 -0.66
N LEU A 84 12.94 -3.37 -1.13
CA LEU A 84 11.87 -2.48 -1.55
C LEU A 84 10.81 -2.33 -0.46
N SER A 85 10.27 -1.12 -0.32
CA SER A 85 9.14 -0.83 0.56
C SER A 85 8.18 0.16 -0.08
N ALA A 86 6.92 0.11 0.35
CA ALA A 86 5.90 1.06 -0.05
C ALA A 86 5.99 2.32 0.82
N TYR A 87 5.81 3.47 0.18
CA TYR A 87 5.73 4.79 0.79
C TYR A 87 4.54 5.54 0.22
N THR A 88 4.11 6.61 0.90
CA THR A 88 2.90 7.38 0.56
C THR A 88 3.23 8.85 0.31
N PRO A 89 4.05 9.19 -0.71
CA PRO A 89 4.43 10.58 -0.97
C PRO A 89 3.23 11.50 -1.25
N ASN A 90 2.14 10.96 -1.79
CA ASN A 90 0.90 11.68 -2.05
C ASN A 90 -0.20 11.28 -1.06
N ALA A 91 0.14 11.15 0.23
CA ALA A 91 -0.81 10.73 1.28
C ALA A 91 -2.07 11.61 1.33
N ASP A 92 -1.94 12.90 1.03
CA ASP A 92 -3.04 13.87 1.05
C ASP A 92 -4.10 13.60 -0.04
N ASP A 93 -3.76 12.89 -1.11
CA ASP A 93 -4.70 12.47 -2.17
C ASP A 93 -5.51 11.22 -1.81
N CYS A 94 -5.27 10.64 -0.63
CA CYS A 94 -5.99 9.48 -0.17
C CYS A 94 -7.47 9.82 0.07
N ARG A 95 -8.36 9.05 -0.58
CA ARG A 95 -9.82 9.13 -0.43
C ARG A 95 -10.40 8.00 0.43
N ALA A 96 -9.57 7.45 1.33
CA ALA A 96 -9.89 6.33 2.21
C ALA A 96 -10.55 5.14 1.47
N CYS A 97 -10.04 4.76 0.30
CA CYS A 97 -10.71 3.74 -0.51
C CYS A 97 -10.64 2.32 0.07
N GLY A 98 -9.62 1.99 0.86
CA GLY A 98 -9.39 0.66 1.43
C GLY A 98 -8.94 -0.42 0.45
N LEU A 99 -8.81 -0.11 -0.85
CA LEU A 99 -8.36 -1.08 -1.86
C LEU A 99 -6.94 -1.59 -1.57
N CYS A 100 -6.03 -0.68 -1.24
CA CYS A 100 -4.63 -1.01 -0.91
C CYS A 100 -4.51 -1.93 0.31
N VAL A 101 -5.41 -1.81 1.29
CA VAL A 101 -5.41 -2.63 2.51
C VAL A 101 -5.71 -4.08 2.16
N VAL A 102 -6.81 -4.34 1.46
CA VAL A 102 -7.23 -5.71 1.10
C VAL A 102 -6.44 -6.31 -0.07
N ALA A 103 -5.79 -5.47 -0.89
CA ALA A 103 -4.92 -5.94 -1.96
C ALA A 103 -3.51 -6.30 -1.48
N CYS A 104 -3.09 -5.82 -0.30
CA CYS A 104 -1.75 -6.10 0.21
C CYS A 104 -1.66 -7.57 0.67
N PRO A 105 -0.86 -8.41 0.00
CA PRO A 105 -0.73 -9.83 0.39
C PRO A 105 -0.10 -10.00 1.78
N GLU A 106 0.71 -9.03 2.22
CA GLU A 106 1.43 -9.08 3.50
C GLU A 106 0.68 -8.38 4.64
N GLN A 107 -0.53 -7.86 4.39
CA GLN A 107 -1.32 -7.11 5.37
C GLN A 107 -0.50 -5.98 6.04
N ALA A 108 0.34 -5.31 5.25
CA ALA A 108 1.30 -4.30 5.72
C ALA A 108 0.74 -2.87 5.70
N ILE A 109 -0.52 -2.68 5.32
CA ILE A 109 -1.11 -1.36 5.09
C ILE A 109 -2.38 -1.23 5.94
N VAL A 110 -2.50 -0.13 6.67
CA VAL A 110 -3.73 0.27 7.37
C VAL A 110 -4.11 1.70 6.98
N LEU A 111 -5.38 2.08 7.13
CA LEU A 111 -5.81 3.47 6.98
C LEU A 111 -5.89 4.13 8.35
N THR A 112 -5.23 5.27 8.49
CA THR A 112 -5.23 6.08 9.71
C THR A 112 -5.92 7.40 9.42
N ARG A 113 -6.79 7.86 10.33
CA ARG A 113 -7.42 9.18 10.23
C ARG A 113 -6.41 10.26 10.60
N LEU A 114 -6.24 11.24 9.72
CA LEU A 114 -5.49 12.47 10.01
C LEU A 114 -6.43 13.35 10.84
N ARG A 115 -5.96 13.81 12.01
CA ARG A 115 -6.78 14.58 12.95
C ARG A 115 -7.10 15.97 12.44
#